data_AF-A0A376M4I3-F1
#
_entry.id   AF-A0A376M4I3-F1
#
_cell.length_a   1.000
_cell.length_b   1.000
_cell.length_c   1.000
_cell.angle_alpha   90.00
_cell.angle_beta   90.00
_cell.angle_gamma   90.00
#
_symmetry.space_group_name_H-M   'P 1'
#
loop_
_entity.id
_entity.type
_entity.pdbx_description
1 polymer ?
#
loop_
_entity_poly.entity_id
_entity_poly.type
_entity_poly.pdbx_seq_one_letter_code
_entity_poly.pdbx_strand_id
1 'polypeptide(L)'
;MRQLAIAAIREAGEKHARDLAELAVSETGMGRVEDKFAKNVAQARGTPGVECLSLQVLTGDNGLTLIENAPWGVVASVTPSTNPAATVINNAISLIAAGAGNPPVVVDETADLARAAQSIVKGASFDNNIICADEKVLIVVDSVADELMRLMEGQHAVKLTAEQAQQLQPVLLKNIDERGKGTVSRDWVGRDAAKIAAAIGLKVPEQTRLLFVETTAEHPFAVTELMRPVLPVVRVANVADAIALAVKLEGGCHHTAAMHSRNIENMN
;
A
#
# COMPACT_ATOMS: atom_id res chain seq x y z
N MET A 1 -25.50 -22.80 -9.11
CA MET A 1 -26.08 -21.76 -8.22
C MET A 1 -25.02 -20.79 -7.68
N ARG A 2 -24.00 -21.23 -6.92
CA ARG A 2 -22.94 -20.34 -6.36
C ARG A 2 -22.21 -19.50 -7.41
N GLN A 3 -21.79 -20.11 -8.53
CA GLN A 3 -21.14 -19.40 -9.63
C GLN A 3 -22.02 -18.28 -10.23
N LEU A 4 -23.34 -18.51 -10.35
CA LEU A 4 -24.28 -17.51 -10.86
C LEU A 4 -24.41 -16.33 -9.89
N ALA A 5 -24.49 -16.61 -8.59
CA ALA A 5 -24.53 -15.57 -7.57
C ALA A 5 -23.25 -14.73 -7.57
N ILE A 6 -22.08 -15.38 -7.62
CA ILE A 6 -20.79 -14.68 -7.74
C ILE A 6 -20.75 -13.85 -9.02
N ALA A 7 -21.14 -14.40 -10.17
CA ALA A 7 -21.16 -13.66 -11.43
C ALA A 7 -22.03 -12.39 -11.34
N ALA A 8 -23.21 -12.47 -10.72
CA ALA A 8 -24.07 -11.32 -10.49
C ALA A 8 -23.43 -10.28 -9.56
N ILE A 9 -22.73 -10.71 -8.50
CA ILE A 9 -21.98 -9.81 -7.62
C ILE A 9 -20.87 -9.08 -8.40
N ARG A 10 -20.12 -9.79 -9.24
CA ARG A 10 -19.07 -9.18 -10.08
C ARG A 10 -19.66 -8.16 -11.05
N GLU A 11 -20.74 -8.51 -11.74
CA GLU A 11 -21.43 -7.60 -12.66
C GLU A 11 -21.91 -6.34 -11.96
N ALA A 12 -22.57 -6.48 -10.81
CA ALA A 12 -23.03 -5.34 -10.01
C ALA A 12 -21.87 -4.48 -9.49
N GLY A 13 -20.81 -5.13 -9.00
CA GLY A 13 -19.60 -4.46 -8.50
C GLY A 13 -18.89 -3.63 -9.56
N GLU A 14 -18.80 -4.13 -10.80
CA GLU A 14 -18.24 -3.38 -11.92
C GLU A 14 -19.17 -2.25 -12.38
N LYS A 15 -20.47 -2.55 -12.55
CA LYS A 15 -21.48 -1.60 -13.03
C LYS A 15 -21.54 -0.34 -12.15
N HIS A 16 -21.44 -0.51 -10.83
CA HIS A 16 -21.53 0.58 -9.86
C HIS A 16 -20.17 1.04 -9.33
N ALA A 17 -19.06 0.55 -9.88
CA ALA A 17 -17.72 0.84 -9.36
C ALA A 17 -17.42 2.34 -9.27
N ARG A 18 -17.90 3.14 -10.23
CA ARG A 18 -17.67 4.59 -10.29
C ARG A 18 -18.52 5.33 -9.25
N ASP A 19 -19.82 5.05 -9.22
CA ASP A 19 -20.74 5.66 -8.24
C ASP A 19 -20.23 5.42 -6.80
N LEU A 20 -19.79 4.19 -6.50
CA LEU A 20 -19.25 3.82 -5.20
C LEU A 20 -17.92 4.53 -4.89
N ALA A 21 -17.09 4.79 -5.91
CA ALA A 21 -15.85 5.52 -5.74
C ALA A 21 -16.10 7.01 -5.42
N GLU A 22 -17.02 7.64 -6.13
CA GLU A 22 -17.43 9.03 -5.90
C GLU A 22 -18.07 9.21 -4.53
N LEU A 23 -18.95 8.28 -4.14
CA LEU A 23 -19.55 8.28 -2.81
C LEU A 23 -18.49 8.17 -1.71
N ALA A 24 -17.56 7.21 -1.84
CA ALA A 24 -16.50 7.03 -0.84
C ALA A 24 -15.60 8.27 -0.70
N VAL A 25 -15.22 8.93 -1.79
CA VAL A 25 -14.39 10.15 -1.72
C VAL A 25 -15.19 11.31 -1.12
N SER A 26 -16.45 11.49 -1.52
CA SER A 26 -17.29 12.60 -1.01
C SER A 26 -17.62 12.44 0.48
N GLU A 27 -17.87 11.22 0.94
CA GLU A 27 -18.19 10.93 2.35
C GLU A 27 -16.94 11.00 3.26
N THR A 28 -15.84 10.39 2.83
CA THR A 28 -14.64 10.24 3.70
C THR A 28 -13.63 11.36 3.51
N GLY A 29 -13.62 12.01 2.35
CA GLY A 29 -12.58 12.94 1.94
C GLY A 29 -11.21 12.31 1.65
N MET A 30 -11.12 10.97 1.62
CA MET A 30 -9.86 10.22 1.44
C MET A 30 -9.74 9.65 0.04
N GLY A 31 -8.54 9.71 -0.51
CA GLY A 31 -8.18 9.06 -1.77
C GLY A 31 -8.66 9.81 -3.02
N ARG A 32 -8.73 9.09 -4.14
CA ARG A 32 -9.04 9.61 -5.47
C ARG A 32 -10.07 8.75 -6.16
N VAL A 33 -11.02 9.38 -6.85
CA VAL A 33 -12.13 8.68 -7.52
C VAL A 33 -11.60 7.64 -8.52
N GLU A 34 -10.64 8.00 -9.35
CA GLU A 34 -10.10 7.08 -10.36
C GLU A 34 -9.38 5.86 -9.75
N ASP A 35 -8.63 6.07 -8.67
CA ASP A 35 -7.93 4.97 -7.99
C ASP A 35 -8.94 4.06 -7.26
N LYS A 36 -9.98 4.63 -6.63
CA LYS A 36 -11.08 3.85 -6.02
C LYS A 36 -11.91 3.09 -7.05
N PHE A 37 -12.17 3.68 -8.21
CA PHE A 37 -12.83 3.00 -9.31
C PHE A 37 -12.00 1.78 -9.75
N ALA A 38 -10.69 1.96 -9.97
CA ALA A 38 -9.80 0.87 -10.32
C ALA A 38 -9.77 -0.24 -9.24
N LYS A 39 -9.79 0.13 -7.95
CA LYS A 39 -9.90 -0.83 -6.84
C LYS A 39 -11.19 -1.63 -6.87
N ASN A 40 -12.33 -0.96 -7.03
CA ASN A 40 -13.64 -1.62 -7.06
C ASN A 40 -13.72 -2.62 -8.23
N VAL A 41 -13.25 -2.22 -9.42
CA VAL A 41 -13.16 -3.10 -10.59
C VAL A 41 -12.19 -4.25 -10.34
N ALA A 42 -11.04 -4.00 -9.73
CA ALA A 42 -10.07 -5.03 -9.41
C ALA A 42 -10.64 -6.10 -8.46
N GLN A 43 -11.42 -5.70 -7.44
CA GLN A 43 -12.08 -6.66 -6.55
C GLN A 43 -13.19 -7.42 -7.28
N ALA A 44 -14.02 -6.75 -8.07
CA ALA A 44 -15.08 -7.40 -8.83
C ALA A 44 -14.51 -8.45 -9.81
N ARG A 45 -13.39 -8.17 -10.48
CA ARG A 45 -12.77 -9.09 -11.46
C ARG A 45 -11.84 -10.12 -10.83
N GLY A 46 -11.07 -9.71 -9.84
CA GLY A 46 -9.91 -10.45 -9.34
C GLY A 46 -10.14 -11.23 -8.05
N THR A 47 -11.22 -10.97 -7.30
CA THR A 47 -11.51 -11.75 -6.08
C THR A 47 -11.73 -13.21 -6.46
N PRO A 48 -11.02 -14.19 -5.89
CA PRO A 48 -11.25 -15.60 -6.23
C PRO A 48 -12.62 -16.10 -5.77
N GLY A 49 -13.29 -16.88 -6.61
CA GLY A 49 -14.60 -17.48 -6.34
C GLY A 49 -14.53 -18.95 -5.95
N VAL A 50 -15.42 -19.78 -6.52
CA VAL A 50 -15.52 -21.21 -6.19
C VAL A 50 -14.32 -22.02 -6.68
N GLU A 51 -13.51 -21.49 -7.58
CA GLU A 51 -12.27 -22.11 -8.08
C GLU A 51 -11.23 -22.32 -6.98
N CYS A 52 -11.32 -21.61 -5.85
CA CYS A 52 -10.49 -21.83 -4.68
C CYS A 52 -10.97 -22.95 -3.76
N LEU A 53 -12.15 -23.53 -4.00
CA LEU A 53 -12.67 -24.65 -3.23
C LEU A 53 -12.22 -25.95 -3.91
N SER A 54 -11.21 -26.59 -3.32
CA SER A 54 -10.64 -27.85 -3.84
C SER A 54 -10.93 -29.00 -2.90
N LEU A 55 -11.26 -30.15 -3.48
CA LEU A 55 -11.42 -31.41 -2.77
C LEU A 55 -10.11 -32.18 -2.78
N GLN A 56 -9.79 -32.86 -1.68
CA GLN A 56 -8.67 -33.80 -1.63
C GLN A 56 -9.21 -35.22 -1.52
N VAL A 57 -8.66 -36.12 -2.33
CA VAL A 57 -8.99 -37.54 -2.34
C VAL A 57 -7.73 -38.33 -2.03
N LEU A 58 -7.77 -39.12 -0.97
CA LEU A 58 -6.70 -40.06 -0.62
C LEU A 58 -7.22 -41.47 -0.93
N THR A 59 -6.48 -42.21 -1.74
CA THR A 59 -6.84 -43.57 -2.17
C THR A 59 -5.65 -44.52 -1.96
N GLY A 60 -5.93 -45.77 -1.62
CA GLY A 60 -4.93 -46.82 -1.47
C GLY A 60 -5.55 -48.12 -0.97
N ASP A 61 -4.71 -49.07 -0.54
CA ASP A 61 -5.13 -50.40 -0.07
C ASP A 61 -6.10 -50.35 1.12
N ASN A 62 -6.07 -49.25 1.88
CA ASN A 62 -6.92 -49.02 3.06
C ASN A 62 -8.23 -48.29 2.72
N GLY A 63 -8.57 -48.13 1.44
CA GLY A 63 -9.81 -47.53 0.97
C GLY A 63 -9.67 -46.09 0.45
N LEU A 64 -10.75 -45.33 0.56
CA LEU A 64 -10.89 -43.99 0.01
C LEU A 64 -11.31 -43.00 1.09
N THR A 65 -10.60 -41.88 1.21
CA THR A 65 -10.92 -40.76 2.10
C THR A 65 -11.10 -39.49 1.28
N LEU A 66 -12.18 -38.76 1.56
CA LEU A 66 -12.49 -37.45 0.97
C LEU A 66 -12.34 -36.35 2.02
N ILE A 67 -11.72 -35.25 1.65
CA ILE A 67 -11.61 -34.04 2.46
C ILE A 67 -12.19 -32.88 1.65
N GLU A 68 -13.25 -32.25 2.16
CA GLU A 68 -13.97 -31.16 1.51
C GLU A 68 -14.07 -29.91 2.39
N ASN A 69 -14.26 -28.75 1.75
CA ASN A 69 -14.52 -27.49 2.44
C ASN A 69 -16.00 -27.37 2.83
N ALA A 70 -16.29 -27.39 4.13
CA ALA A 70 -17.60 -27.08 4.66
C ALA A 70 -17.77 -25.57 4.90
N PRO A 71 -18.99 -25.01 4.73
CA PRO A 71 -19.24 -23.63 5.09
C PRO A 71 -19.18 -23.44 6.61
N TRP A 72 -18.56 -22.34 7.05
CA TRP A 72 -18.61 -21.93 8.46
C TRP A 72 -20.01 -21.51 8.91
N GLY A 73 -20.81 -20.95 8.00
CA GLY A 73 -22.14 -20.39 8.30
C GLY A 73 -22.16 -18.88 8.06
N VAL A 74 -22.68 -18.12 9.03
CA VAL A 74 -22.75 -16.65 8.97
C VAL A 74 -21.44 -16.05 9.45
N VAL A 75 -20.89 -15.13 8.68
CA VAL A 75 -19.65 -14.42 9.03
C VAL A 75 -19.94 -12.92 9.16
N ALA A 76 -19.50 -12.32 10.27
CA ALA A 76 -19.52 -10.87 10.46
C ALA A 76 -18.26 -10.26 9.82
N SER A 77 -18.43 -9.20 9.03
CA SER A 77 -17.34 -8.49 8.35
C SER A 77 -17.30 -7.03 8.80
N VAL A 78 -16.17 -6.62 9.38
CA VAL A 78 -15.90 -5.21 9.71
C VAL A 78 -15.12 -4.58 8.56
N THR A 79 -15.63 -3.48 8.00
CA THR A 79 -15.08 -2.86 6.78
C THR A 79 -14.36 -1.55 7.11
N PRO A 80 -13.19 -1.29 6.50
CA PRO A 80 -12.44 -0.06 6.76
C PRO A 80 -12.99 1.12 5.96
N SER A 81 -12.85 2.33 6.49
CA SER A 81 -13.21 3.57 5.79
C SER A 81 -12.31 3.90 4.60
N THR A 82 -11.14 3.27 4.48
CA THR A 82 -10.21 3.45 3.36
C THR A 82 -10.66 2.72 2.09
N ASN A 83 -11.25 1.54 2.25
CA ASN A 83 -11.68 0.63 1.18
C ASN A 83 -13.15 0.20 1.32
N PRO A 84 -14.11 1.12 1.56
CA PRO A 84 -15.45 0.75 2.01
C PRO A 84 -16.20 -0.14 1.00
N ALA A 85 -16.15 0.21 -0.29
CA ALA A 85 -16.79 -0.56 -1.35
C ALA A 85 -15.98 -1.80 -1.74
N ALA A 86 -14.68 -1.63 -2.00
CA ALA A 86 -13.79 -2.71 -2.43
C ALA A 86 -13.78 -3.90 -1.46
N THR A 87 -13.72 -3.65 -0.14
CA THR A 87 -13.75 -4.71 0.86
C THR A 87 -15.10 -5.43 0.89
N VAL A 88 -16.22 -4.73 0.71
CA VAL A 88 -17.55 -5.35 0.63
C VAL A 88 -17.68 -6.23 -0.61
N ILE A 89 -17.22 -5.75 -1.77
CA ILE A 89 -17.23 -6.53 -3.02
C ILE A 89 -16.40 -7.82 -2.84
N ASN A 90 -15.20 -7.71 -2.28
CA ASN A 90 -14.35 -8.87 -1.98
C ASN A 90 -15.07 -9.84 -1.04
N ASN A 91 -15.50 -9.37 0.13
CA ASN A 91 -16.08 -10.21 1.18
C ASN A 91 -17.43 -10.84 0.82
N ALA A 92 -18.13 -10.29 -0.18
CA ALA A 92 -19.32 -10.91 -0.76
C ALA A 92 -18.99 -12.15 -1.63
N ILE A 93 -17.74 -12.29 -2.09
CA ILE A 93 -17.25 -13.40 -2.91
C ILE A 93 -16.36 -14.33 -2.08
N SER A 94 -15.34 -13.79 -1.41
CA SER A 94 -14.35 -14.50 -0.59
C SER A 94 -13.93 -13.66 0.62
N LEU A 95 -13.82 -14.29 1.78
CA LEU A 95 -13.50 -13.61 3.05
C LEU A 95 -12.00 -13.71 3.34
N ILE A 96 -11.29 -12.59 3.13
CA ILE A 96 -9.87 -12.44 3.43
C ILE A 96 -9.71 -11.18 4.29
N ALA A 97 -8.94 -11.28 5.37
CA ALA A 97 -8.64 -10.17 6.26
C ALA A 97 -7.12 -10.00 6.40
N ALA A 98 -6.67 -8.76 6.51
CA ALA A 98 -5.28 -8.39 6.76
C ALA A 98 -5.20 -7.32 7.85
N GLY A 99 -4.10 -7.31 8.60
CA GLY A 99 -3.80 -6.31 9.63
C GLY A 99 -3.28 -5.00 9.04
N ALA A 100 -2.78 -4.12 9.90
CA ALA A 100 -1.99 -2.96 9.46
C ALA A 100 -0.57 -3.39 9.04
N GLY A 101 0.15 -2.51 8.34
CA GLY A 101 1.53 -2.74 7.95
C GLY A 101 2.33 -1.44 7.91
N ASN A 102 3.65 -1.54 7.69
CA ASN A 102 4.46 -0.39 7.29
C ASN A 102 5.39 -0.79 6.12
N PRO A 103 4.84 -1.09 4.93
CA PRO A 103 5.59 -1.78 3.89
C PRO A 103 6.89 -1.06 3.47
N PRO A 104 8.06 -1.66 3.74
CA PRO A 104 9.31 -1.16 3.19
C PRO A 104 9.47 -1.63 1.74
N VAL A 105 10.06 -0.77 0.91
CA VAL A 105 10.54 -1.14 -0.43
C VAL A 105 12.05 -0.96 -0.47
N VAL A 106 12.78 -2.05 -0.76
CA VAL A 106 14.22 -2.04 -0.94
C VAL A 106 14.56 -1.83 -2.41
N VAL A 107 15.55 -0.98 -2.69
CA VAL A 107 16.14 -0.83 -4.04
C VAL A 107 17.64 -0.99 -3.94
N ASP A 108 18.17 -2.03 -4.60
CA ASP A 108 19.61 -2.26 -4.66
C ASP A 108 20.24 -1.72 -5.95
N GLU A 109 21.57 -1.78 -6.00
CA GLU A 109 22.39 -1.28 -7.10
C GLU A 109 22.19 -2.03 -8.43
N THR A 110 21.53 -3.20 -8.41
CA THR A 110 21.26 -4.02 -9.59
C THR A 110 19.89 -3.74 -10.20
N ALA A 111 19.07 -2.94 -9.52
CA ALA A 111 17.70 -2.64 -9.92
C ALA A 111 17.62 -1.93 -11.29
N ASP A 112 16.51 -2.19 -11.98
CA ASP A 112 16.07 -1.31 -13.06
C ASP A 112 15.50 -0.01 -12.46
N LEU A 113 16.34 1.02 -12.33
CA LEU A 113 15.97 2.25 -11.61
C LEU A 113 14.81 3.00 -12.25
N ALA A 114 14.70 3.01 -13.58
CA ALA A 114 13.60 3.67 -14.28
C ALA A 114 12.27 2.97 -13.98
N ARG A 115 12.25 1.63 -14.05
CA ARG A 115 11.07 0.84 -13.67
C ARG A 115 10.77 0.94 -12.18
N ALA A 116 11.78 0.94 -11.32
CA ALA A 116 11.63 1.06 -9.88
C ALA A 116 11.00 2.41 -9.51
N ALA A 117 11.54 3.52 -10.01
CA ALA A 117 10.98 4.85 -9.79
C ALA A 117 9.51 4.95 -10.22
N GLN A 118 9.17 4.47 -11.43
CA GLN A 118 7.79 4.45 -11.90
C GLN A 118 6.88 3.61 -11.00
N SER A 119 7.34 2.41 -10.61
CA SER A 119 6.55 1.47 -9.80
C SER A 119 6.31 2.02 -8.40
N ILE A 120 7.36 2.50 -7.73
CA ILE A 120 7.31 3.06 -6.38
C ILE A 120 6.41 4.29 -6.37
N VAL A 121 6.56 5.23 -7.32
CA VAL A 121 5.74 6.44 -7.31
C VAL A 121 4.28 6.11 -7.59
N LYS A 122 4.01 5.15 -8.49
CA LYS A 122 2.65 4.69 -8.78
C LYS A 122 2.03 3.99 -7.56
N GLY A 123 2.74 3.09 -6.90
CA GLY A 123 2.27 2.35 -5.73
C GLY A 123 2.08 3.26 -4.52
N ALA A 124 3.14 4.00 -4.14
CA ALA A 124 3.11 4.87 -2.96
C ALA A 124 2.08 6.01 -3.08
N SER A 125 1.65 6.38 -4.29
CA SER A 125 0.62 7.42 -4.49
C SER A 125 -0.75 6.88 -4.92
N PHE A 126 -0.93 5.56 -4.93
CA PHE A 126 -2.20 4.96 -5.30
C PHE A 126 -3.25 5.22 -4.23
N ASP A 127 -4.39 5.78 -4.63
CA ASP A 127 -5.48 6.21 -3.73
C ASP A 127 -4.98 7.05 -2.54
N ASN A 128 -3.95 7.87 -2.78
CA ASN A 128 -3.25 8.67 -1.76
C ASN A 128 -2.67 7.84 -0.60
N ASN A 129 -2.10 6.68 -0.90
CA ASN A 129 -1.32 5.81 0.03
C ASN A 129 -2.14 5.16 1.14
N ILE A 130 -3.47 5.09 0.99
CA ILE A 130 -4.34 4.53 2.05
C ILE A 130 -4.44 3.01 2.02
N ILE A 131 -3.81 2.34 1.05
CA ILE A 131 -3.78 0.87 1.03
C ILE A 131 -2.66 0.42 1.99
N CYS A 132 -2.98 -0.59 2.79
CA CYS A 132 -2.04 -1.17 3.75
C CYS A 132 -0.81 -1.82 3.09
N ALA A 133 -0.89 -2.15 1.80
CA ALA A 133 0.18 -2.75 1.01
C ALA A 133 0.99 -1.72 0.18
N ASP A 134 0.55 -0.45 0.11
CA ASP A 134 1.32 0.59 -0.59
C ASP A 134 2.67 0.79 0.11
N GLU A 135 3.69 1.21 -0.63
CA GLU A 135 5.01 1.50 -0.09
C GLU A 135 4.94 2.67 0.92
N LYS A 136 5.55 2.48 2.10
CA LYS A 136 5.56 3.46 3.20
C LYS A 136 6.95 3.92 3.60
N VAL A 137 7.98 3.17 3.22
CA VAL A 137 9.37 3.61 3.33
C VAL A 137 10.20 3.04 2.20
N LEU A 138 10.97 3.90 1.53
CA LEU A 138 11.95 3.49 0.53
C LEU A 138 13.32 3.39 1.18
N ILE A 139 13.97 2.23 1.05
CA ILE A 139 15.32 1.98 1.52
C ILE A 139 16.18 1.69 0.29
N VAL A 140 17.19 2.51 0.05
CA VAL A 140 17.96 2.47 -1.21
C VAL A 140 19.46 2.42 -0.94
N VAL A 141 20.16 1.58 -1.71
CA VAL A 141 21.63 1.52 -1.67
C VAL A 141 22.21 2.82 -2.19
N ASP A 142 23.16 3.39 -1.44
CA ASP A 142 23.69 4.74 -1.64
C ASP A 142 24.17 5.01 -3.08
N SER A 143 24.83 4.03 -3.70
CA SER A 143 25.38 4.15 -5.06
C SER A 143 24.35 4.42 -6.16
N VAL A 144 23.06 4.18 -5.90
CA VAL A 144 21.95 4.41 -6.86
C VAL A 144 20.88 5.37 -6.36
N ALA A 145 21.01 5.87 -5.12
CA ALA A 145 19.97 6.65 -4.47
C ALA A 145 19.68 8.00 -5.16
N ASP A 146 20.73 8.72 -5.57
CA ASP A 146 20.57 10.00 -6.27
C ASP A 146 19.86 9.86 -7.62
N GLU A 147 20.27 8.88 -8.41
CA GLU A 147 19.66 8.62 -9.72
C GLU A 147 18.21 8.14 -9.57
N LEU A 148 17.92 7.27 -8.60
CA LEU A 148 16.56 6.84 -8.32
C LEU A 148 15.65 8.02 -7.98
N MET A 149 16.07 8.90 -7.07
CA MET A 149 15.27 10.07 -6.69
C MET A 149 15.06 11.03 -7.87
N ARG A 150 16.09 11.26 -8.69
CA ARG A 150 15.98 12.07 -9.90
C ARG A 150 14.95 11.48 -10.87
N LEU A 151 14.91 10.15 -11.03
CA LEU A 151 13.93 9.46 -11.86
C LEU A 151 12.52 9.54 -11.26
N MET A 152 12.38 9.49 -9.93
CA MET A 152 11.10 9.67 -9.24
C MET A 152 10.50 11.06 -9.47
N GLU A 153 11.32 12.11 -9.47
CA GLU A 153 10.86 13.48 -9.81
C GLU A 153 10.27 13.56 -11.23
N GLY A 154 10.74 12.70 -12.15
CA GLY A 154 10.16 12.53 -13.48
C GLY A 154 8.80 11.82 -13.51
N GLN A 155 8.32 11.26 -12.39
CA GLN A 155 7.09 10.45 -12.28
C GLN A 155 5.98 11.14 -11.48
N HIS A 156 5.91 12.47 -11.50
CA HIS A 156 4.96 13.27 -10.69
C HIS A 156 5.21 13.18 -9.18
N ALA A 157 6.44 12.90 -8.77
CA ALA A 157 6.87 13.03 -7.39
C ALA A 157 7.62 14.36 -7.18
N VAL A 158 7.59 14.90 -5.97
CA VAL A 158 8.35 16.10 -5.59
C VAL A 158 9.20 15.78 -4.37
N LYS A 159 10.51 16.07 -4.48
CA LYS A 159 11.44 15.96 -3.36
C LYS A 159 11.25 17.13 -2.41
N LEU A 160 11.09 16.83 -1.12
CA LEU A 160 11.06 17.83 -0.06
C LEU A 160 12.47 18.02 0.52
N THR A 161 12.72 19.23 1.03
CA THR A 161 13.90 19.47 1.87
C THR A 161 13.67 18.96 3.30
N ALA A 162 14.74 18.82 4.07
CA ALA A 162 14.65 18.44 5.48
C ALA A 162 13.82 19.44 6.30
N GLU A 163 13.95 20.74 6.00
CA GLU A 163 13.18 21.81 6.66
C GLU A 163 11.69 21.71 6.34
N GLN A 164 11.33 21.41 5.08
CA GLN A 164 9.93 21.20 4.68
C GLN A 164 9.32 19.97 5.36
N ALA A 165 10.08 18.87 5.46
CA ALA A 165 9.63 17.70 6.21
C ALA A 165 9.46 17.99 7.71
N GLN A 166 10.36 18.78 8.30
CA GLN A 166 10.23 19.21 9.69
C GLN A 166 8.98 20.08 9.92
N GLN A 167 8.63 20.95 8.96
CA GLN A 167 7.39 21.73 9.00
C GLN A 167 6.14 20.86 8.84
N LEU A 168 6.20 19.81 8.00
CA LEU A 168 5.08 18.88 7.81
C LEU A 168 4.88 17.91 8.98
N GLN A 169 5.95 17.54 9.69
CA GLN A 169 5.87 16.57 10.78
C GLN A 169 4.75 16.86 11.79
N PRO A 170 4.64 18.05 12.41
CA PRO A 170 3.59 18.34 13.39
C PRO A 170 2.17 18.41 12.78
N VAL A 171 2.06 18.57 11.46
CA VAL A 171 0.77 18.55 10.74
C VAL A 171 0.27 17.10 10.62
N LEU A 172 1.19 16.18 10.29
CA LEU A 172 0.86 14.80 9.94
C LEU A 172 0.91 13.85 11.14
N LEU A 173 1.81 14.10 12.11
CA LEU A 173 2.07 13.28 13.27
C LEU A 173 2.06 14.10 14.56
N LYS A 174 1.52 13.51 15.63
CA LYS A 174 1.48 14.07 17.00
C LYS A 174 2.02 13.04 17.98
N ASN A 175 2.34 13.44 19.21
CA ASN A 175 2.71 12.53 20.32
C ASN A 175 3.79 11.50 19.92
N ILE A 176 4.89 11.97 19.36
CA ILE A 176 6.00 11.12 18.93
C ILE A 176 6.72 10.60 20.16
N ASP A 177 6.87 9.27 20.27
CA ASP A 177 7.59 8.63 21.36
C ASP A 177 9.12 8.59 21.14
N GLU A 178 9.85 8.06 22.12
CA GLU A 178 11.31 7.92 22.09
C GLU A 178 11.83 7.02 20.95
N ARG A 179 10.96 6.21 20.33
CA ARG A 179 11.27 5.33 19.20
C ARG A 179 10.92 5.96 17.86
N GLY A 180 10.45 7.21 17.86
CA GLY A 180 9.99 7.92 16.66
C GLY A 180 8.57 7.58 16.22
N LYS A 181 7.85 6.72 16.96
CA LYS A 181 6.48 6.34 16.59
C LYS A 181 5.51 7.44 17.01
N GLY A 182 4.74 7.93 16.05
CA GLY A 182 3.77 9.02 16.26
C GLY A 182 2.32 8.58 16.14
N THR A 183 1.41 9.38 16.71
CA THR A 183 -0.03 9.32 16.45
C THR A 183 -0.37 10.05 15.16
N VAL A 184 -1.02 9.33 14.26
CA VAL A 184 -1.42 9.80 12.93
C VAL A 184 -2.57 10.82 13.00
N SER A 185 -2.42 11.95 12.30
CA SER A 185 -3.44 13.01 12.24
C SER A 185 -4.58 12.65 11.27
N ARG A 186 -5.75 12.26 11.81
CA ARG A 186 -6.88 11.73 11.01
C ARG A 186 -7.33 12.64 9.87
N ASP A 187 -7.29 13.96 10.06
CA ASP A 187 -7.72 14.96 9.07
C ASP A 187 -6.93 14.90 7.76
N TRP A 188 -5.72 14.34 7.83
CA TRP A 188 -4.77 14.29 6.72
C TRP A 188 -4.64 12.92 6.06
N VAL A 189 -5.31 11.88 6.56
CA VAL A 189 -5.24 10.54 5.96
C VAL A 189 -5.80 10.59 4.54
N GLY A 190 -5.09 9.99 3.57
CA GLY A 190 -5.53 9.92 2.18
C GLY A 190 -5.73 11.25 1.46
N ARG A 191 -5.18 12.36 1.99
CA ARG A 191 -5.22 13.66 1.29
C ARG A 191 -4.19 13.71 0.18
N ASP A 192 -4.50 14.47 -0.87
CA ASP A 192 -3.62 14.66 -2.01
C ASP A 192 -2.28 15.31 -1.61
N ALA A 193 -1.20 14.89 -2.28
CA ALA A 193 0.14 15.45 -2.08
C ALA A 193 0.17 16.99 -2.17
N ALA A 194 -0.55 17.58 -3.13
CA ALA A 194 -0.62 19.04 -3.26
C ALA A 194 -1.30 19.72 -2.06
N LYS A 195 -2.34 19.11 -1.46
CA LYS A 195 -2.99 19.63 -0.26
C LYS A 195 -2.07 19.55 0.96
N ILE A 196 -1.30 18.47 1.06
CA ILE A 196 -0.30 18.29 2.13
C ILE A 196 0.80 19.35 1.99
N ALA A 197 1.36 19.54 0.79
CA ALA A 197 2.37 20.58 0.55
C ALA A 197 1.85 21.98 0.87
N ALA A 198 0.61 22.30 0.48
CA ALA A 198 -0.01 23.59 0.77
C ALA A 198 -0.16 23.89 2.26
N ALA A 199 -0.20 22.87 3.13
CA ALA A 199 -0.28 23.03 4.58
C ALA A 199 0.92 23.78 5.19
N ILE A 200 2.06 23.75 4.50
CA ILE A 200 3.28 24.48 4.89
C ILE A 200 3.59 25.64 3.93
N GLY A 201 2.62 26.02 3.09
CA GLY A 201 2.81 27.07 2.08
C GLY A 201 3.65 26.66 0.87
N LEU A 202 3.98 25.37 0.71
CA LEU A 202 4.70 24.86 -0.45
C LEU A 202 3.75 24.69 -1.64
N LYS A 203 4.08 25.33 -2.77
CA LYS A 203 3.38 25.11 -4.04
C LYS A 203 4.09 24.03 -4.84
N VAL A 204 3.34 23.01 -5.23
CA VAL A 204 3.79 21.92 -6.10
C VAL A 204 2.92 21.88 -7.36
N PRO A 205 3.38 21.29 -8.48
CA PRO A 205 2.55 21.10 -9.66
C PRO A 205 1.24 20.36 -9.35
N GLU A 206 0.13 20.69 -10.01
CA GLU A 206 -1.19 20.11 -9.72
C GLU A 206 -1.25 18.59 -9.93
N GLN A 207 -0.47 18.09 -10.89
CA GLN A 207 -0.36 16.66 -11.19
C GLN A 207 0.46 15.88 -10.16
N THR A 208 1.04 16.54 -9.14
CA THR A 208 1.86 15.89 -8.12
C THR A 208 1.06 14.79 -7.42
N ARG A 209 1.61 13.58 -7.44
CA ARG A 209 1.01 12.41 -6.81
C ARG A 209 1.71 12.02 -5.52
N LEU A 210 3.01 12.27 -5.40
CA LEU A 210 3.82 11.85 -4.26
C LEU A 210 4.74 12.98 -3.79
N LEU A 211 4.85 13.16 -2.49
CA LEU A 211 5.98 13.88 -1.87
C LEU A 211 6.96 12.84 -1.34
N PHE A 212 8.25 13.07 -1.46
CA PHE A 212 9.26 12.20 -0.85
C PHE A 212 10.37 13.00 -0.21
N VAL A 213 11.03 12.43 0.78
CA VAL A 213 12.09 13.13 1.53
C VAL A 213 13.14 12.17 2.02
N GLU A 214 14.41 12.56 1.92
CA GLU A 214 15.49 11.81 2.54
C GLU A 214 15.47 11.99 4.07
N THR A 215 15.51 10.87 4.79
CA THR A 215 15.41 10.83 6.25
C THR A 215 16.35 9.79 6.84
N THR A 216 16.62 9.88 8.15
CA THR A 216 17.22 8.76 8.89
C THR A 216 16.18 7.66 9.13
N ALA A 217 16.65 6.45 9.45
CA ALA A 217 15.79 5.32 9.80
C ALA A 217 14.91 5.58 11.03
N GLU A 218 15.36 6.43 11.94
CA GLU A 218 14.66 6.80 13.17
C GLU A 218 13.66 7.95 12.98
N HIS A 219 13.63 8.56 11.79
CA HIS A 219 12.73 9.67 11.53
C HIS A 219 11.26 9.22 11.66
N PRO A 220 10.37 10.02 12.27
CA PRO A 220 8.98 9.62 12.51
C PRO A 220 8.19 9.20 11.26
N PHE A 221 8.52 9.78 10.10
CA PHE A 221 7.94 9.36 8.82
C PHE A 221 8.34 7.94 8.42
N ALA A 222 9.56 7.48 8.72
CA ALA A 222 10.03 6.13 8.38
C ALA A 222 9.45 5.07 9.33
N VAL A 223 9.33 5.40 10.61
CA VAL A 223 8.88 4.46 11.65
C VAL A 223 7.35 4.32 11.71
N THR A 224 6.62 5.37 11.33
CA THR A 224 5.15 5.42 11.47
C THR A 224 4.45 5.25 10.12
N GLU A 225 3.52 4.30 10.02
CA GLU A 225 2.64 4.19 8.86
C GLU A 225 1.80 5.48 8.72
N LEU A 226 2.08 6.28 7.69
CA LEU A 226 1.41 7.57 7.51
C LEU A 226 0.03 7.45 6.88
N MET A 227 -0.15 6.54 5.91
CA MET A 227 -1.34 6.47 5.04
C MET A 227 -1.59 7.76 4.26
N ARG A 228 -0.51 8.32 3.70
CA ARG A 228 -0.46 9.59 2.96
C ARG A 228 0.60 9.51 1.88
N PRO A 229 0.47 10.27 0.78
CA PRO A 229 1.47 10.29 -0.28
C PRO A 229 2.72 11.11 0.12
N VAL A 230 3.37 10.70 1.21
CA VAL A 230 4.64 11.21 1.74
C VAL A 230 5.54 10.01 2.01
N LEU A 231 6.57 9.84 1.18
CA LEU A 231 7.46 8.67 1.22
C LEU A 231 8.84 9.07 1.80
N PRO A 232 9.21 8.61 3.01
CA PRO A 232 10.58 8.71 3.49
C PRO A 232 11.50 7.81 2.65
N VAL A 233 12.69 8.33 2.37
CA VAL A 233 13.78 7.66 1.67
C VAL A 233 14.96 7.54 2.62
N VAL A 234 15.42 6.31 2.88
CA VAL A 234 16.56 6.03 3.75
C VAL A 234 17.69 5.43 2.92
N ARG A 235 18.87 6.03 2.97
CA ARG A 235 20.06 5.50 2.33
C ARG A 235 20.77 4.49 3.21
N VAL A 236 21.32 3.46 2.58
CA VAL A 236 22.13 2.43 3.23
C VAL A 236 23.35 2.11 2.38
N ALA A 237 24.40 1.58 3.00
CA ALA A 237 25.66 1.33 2.31
C ALA A 237 25.59 0.16 1.31
N ASN A 238 24.75 -0.84 1.58
CA ASN A 238 24.65 -2.06 0.80
C ASN A 238 23.28 -2.74 1.00
N VAL A 239 23.00 -3.74 0.16
CA VAL A 239 21.72 -4.47 0.16
C VAL A 239 21.45 -5.24 1.47
N ALA A 240 22.48 -5.76 2.14
CA ALA A 240 22.30 -6.48 3.40
C ALA A 240 21.79 -5.55 4.50
N ASP A 241 22.36 -4.35 4.60
CA ASP A 241 21.88 -3.29 5.50
C ASP A 241 20.46 -2.83 5.11
N ALA A 242 20.15 -2.79 3.81
CA ALA A 242 18.82 -2.46 3.31
C ALA A 242 17.76 -3.45 3.80
N ILE A 243 18.05 -4.75 3.67
CA ILE A 243 17.16 -5.84 4.08
C ILE A 243 17.00 -5.84 5.60
N ALA A 244 18.10 -5.73 6.36
CA ALA A 244 18.06 -5.67 7.81
C ALA A 244 17.20 -4.49 8.31
N LEU A 245 17.33 -3.32 7.68
CA LEU A 245 16.52 -2.16 7.98
C LEU A 245 15.05 -2.35 7.58
N ALA A 246 14.78 -2.99 6.44
CA ALA A 246 13.42 -3.30 6.00
C ALA A 246 12.70 -4.16 7.04
N VAL A 247 13.35 -5.22 7.56
CA VAL A 247 12.79 -6.05 8.63
C VAL A 247 12.48 -5.23 9.88
N LYS A 248 13.37 -4.30 10.27
CA LYS A 248 13.14 -3.41 11.42
C LYS A 248 11.94 -2.48 11.20
N LEU A 249 11.85 -1.83 10.04
CA LEU A 249 10.82 -0.82 9.75
C LEU A 249 9.46 -1.41 9.39
N GLU A 250 9.41 -2.65 8.91
CA GLU A 250 8.15 -3.40 8.74
C GLU A 250 7.42 -3.57 10.08
N GLY A 251 8.16 -3.58 11.19
CA GLY A 251 7.61 -3.53 12.54
C GLY A 251 7.06 -4.85 13.06
N GLY A 252 7.37 -5.97 12.40
CA GLY A 252 6.87 -7.30 12.76
C GLY A 252 5.38 -7.48 12.45
N CYS A 253 4.84 -6.68 11.54
CA CYS A 253 3.46 -6.78 11.09
C CYS A 253 3.24 -8.03 10.21
N HIS A 254 4.30 -8.54 9.58
CA HIS A 254 4.25 -9.62 8.58
C HIS A 254 3.23 -9.33 7.47
N HIS A 255 3.08 -8.06 7.10
CA HIS A 255 2.02 -7.61 6.19
C HIS A 255 2.52 -7.59 4.74
N THR A 256 3.50 -6.74 4.43
CA THR A 256 4.01 -6.57 3.05
C THR A 256 5.41 -5.97 3.11
N ALA A 257 6.27 -6.41 2.20
CA ALA A 257 7.52 -5.75 1.84
C ALA A 257 7.76 -5.95 0.33
N ALA A 258 8.55 -5.08 -0.28
CA ALA A 258 8.90 -5.16 -1.69
C ALA A 258 10.40 -4.98 -1.91
N MET A 259 10.91 -5.49 -3.03
CA MET A 259 12.30 -5.31 -3.42
C MET A 259 12.40 -5.14 -4.94
N HIS A 260 13.14 -4.12 -5.36
CA HIS A 260 13.63 -3.99 -6.73
C HIS A 260 15.08 -4.43 -6.76
N SER A 261 15.32 -5.57 -7.40
CA SER A 261 16.64 -6.14 -7.65
C SER A 261 16.61 -6.93 -8.96
N ARG A 262 17.77 -7.08 -9.61
CA ARG A 262 17.98 -8.06 -10.69
C ARG A 262 18.90 -9.20 -10.25
N ASN A 263 19.44 -9.15 -9.03
CA ASN A 263 20.24 -10.21 -8.46
C ASN A 263 19.36 -11.18 -7.66
N ILE A 264 19.28 -12.43 -8.11
CA ILE A 264 18.49 -13.46 -7.43
C ILE A 264 19.04 -13.82 -6.05
N GLU A 265 20.34 -13.68 -5.83
CA GLU A 265 20.97 -13.97 -4.53
C GLU A 265 20.56 -12.97 -3.46
N ASN A 266 20.23 -11.73 -3.85
CA ASN A 266 19.73 -10.71 -2.93
C ASN A 266 18.26 -10.95 -2.52
N MET A 267 17.55 -11.83 -3.23
CA MET A 267 16.11 -12.09 -3.05
C MET A 267 15.80 -13.42 -2.34
N ASN A 268 16.82 -14.22 -2.02
CA ASN A 268 16.69 -15.50 -1.31
C ASN A 268 17.03 -15.34 0.17
#